data_AF-A0A0B1SNU3-F1
#
_entry.id   AF-A0A0B1SNU3-F1
#
_cell.length_a   1.000
_cell.length_b   1.000
_cell.length_c   1.000
_cell.angle_alpha   90.00
_cell.angle_beta   90.00
_cell.angle_gamma   90.00
#
_symmetry.space_group_name_H-M   'P 1'
#
loop_
_entity.id
_entity.type
_entity.pdbx_description
1 polymer ?
#
loop_
_entity_poly.entity_id
_entity_poly.type
_entity_poly.pdbx_seq_one_letter_code
_entity_poly.pdbx_strand_id
1 'polypeptide(L)' 'MRFPLSTSQVTTSPDIQDCYLCYGAVVRDGYGCAYNLQKNSIILSPSAFKSNPRTNLISFKDSIRSALNDMKNLLVSIY' A
#
# COMPACT_ATOMS: atom_id res chain seq x y z
N MET A 1 -16.43 -15.76 1.38
CA MET A 1 -15.94 -14.43 0.95
C MET A 1 -14.42 -14.45 0.99
N ARG A 2 -13.72 -13.98 -0.05
CA ARG A 2 -12.25 -14.10 -0.20
C ARG A 2 -11.67 -12.79 -0.72
N PHE A 3 -10.70 -12.22 0.01
CA PHE A 3 -10.06 -10.95 -0.34
C PHE A 3 -8.54 -11.13 -0.47
N PRO A 4 -8.02 -11.33 -1.68
CA PRO A 4 -6.57 -11.43 -1.94
C PRO A 4 -5.81 -10.13 -1.66
N LEU A 5 -6.52 -9.01 -1.65
CA LEU A 5 -6.00 -7.70 -1.26
C LEU A 5 -7.01 -7.08 -0.30
N SER A 6 -6.61 -6.93 0.95
CA SER A 6 -7.40 -6.26 1.99
C SER A 6 -6.74 -4.91 2.29
N THR A 7 -7.49 -3.83 2.11
CA THR A 7 -6.96 -2.46 2.24
C THR A 7 -7.82 -1.59 3.14
N SER A 8 -7.21 -0.60 3.76
CA SER A 8 -7.93 0.45 4.46
C SER A 8 -7.11 1.74 4.49
N GLN A 9 -7.81 2.85 4.39
CA GLN A 9 -7.24 4.15 4.71
C GLN A 9 -7.27 4.35 6.21
N VAL A 10 -6.13 4.67 6.81
CA VAL A 10 -5.99 4.99 8.24
C VAL A 10 -5.20 6.28 8.36
N THR A 11 -5.84 7.39 7.96
CA THR A 11 -5.23 8.72 8.01
C THR A 11 -5.22 9.23 9.44
N THR A 12 -4.04 9.59 9.94
CA THR A 12 -3.85 10.18 11.28
C THR A 12 -3.82 11.71 11.20
N SER A 13 -3.72 12.38 12.35
CA SER A 13 -3.54 13.85 12.37
C SER A 13 -2.35 14.25 11.50
N PRO A 14 -2.46 15.32 10.67
CA PRO A 14 -1.36 15.79 9.82
C PRO A 14 -0.12 16.24 10.61
N ASP A 15 -0.27 16.49 11.91
CA ASP A 15 0.79 16.94 12.82
C ASP A 15 1.66 15.78 13.32
N ILE A 16 1.21 14.53 13.12
CA ILE A 16 1.94 13.32 13.51
C ILE A 16 2.61 12.73 12.26
N GLN A 17 3.90 13.04 12.12
CA GLN A 17 4.74 12.50 11.04
C GLN A 17 5.03 11.02 11.26
N ASP A 18 5.30 10.31 10.17
CA ASP A 18 5.68 8.88 10.16
C ASP A 18 4.78 7.91 10.95
N CYS A 19 3.54 8.30 11.24
CA CYS A 19 2.57 7.42 11.90
C CYS A 19 1.92 6.48 10.88
N TYR A 20 1.86 5.19 11.21
CA TYR A 20 1.18 4.20 10.38
C TYR A 20 0.54 3.11 11.24
N LEU A 21 -0.56 2.57 10.71
CA LEU A 21 -1.16 1.33 11.18
C LEU A 21 -0.80 0.21 10.20
N CYS A 22 -0.69 -1.02 10.69
CA CYS A 22 -0.48 -2.20 9.86
C CYS A 22 -1.35 -3.36 10.33
N TYR A 23 -1.66 -4.29 9.42
CA TYR A 23 -2.31 -5.55 9.73
C TYR A 23 -1.90 -6.61 8.71
N GLY A 24 -2.06 -7.89 9.08
CA GLY A 24 -1.75 -9.04 8.23
C GLY A 24 -2.76 -9.26 7.10
N ALA A 25 -2.35 -9.99 6.06
CA ALA A 25 -3.27 -10.43 5.01
C ALA A 25 -4.40 -11.30 5.58
N VAL A 26 -5.62 -11.14 5.05
CA VAL A 26 -6.81 -11.90 5.51
C VAL A 26 -6.95 -13.28 4.85
N VAL A 27 -6.05 -13.61 3.91
CA VAL A 27 -5.93 -14.93 3.29
C VAL A 27 -4.45 -15.28 3.10
N ARG A 28 -4.13 -16.59 3.09
CA ARG A 28 -2.74 -17.08 3.05
C ARG A 28 -1.95 -16.62 1.82
N ASP A 29 -2.63 -16.42 0.70
CA ASP A 29 -2.05 -16.06 -0.60
C ASP A 29 -2.38 -14.63 -1.02
N GLY A 30 -2.59 -13.74 -0.04
CA GLY A 30 -2.95 -12.35 -0.28
C GLY A 30 -2.05 -11.35 0.43
N TYR A 31 -2.45 -10.09 0.32
CA TYR A 31 -1.81 -8.93 0.93
C TYR A 31 -2.78 -8.21 1.88
N GLY A 32 -2.26 -7.71 2.99
CA GLY A 32 -2.87 -6.62 3.75
C GLY A 32 -2.16 -5.33 3.41
N CYS A 33 -2.86 -4.20 3.26
CA CYS A 33 -2.19 -2.92 3.02
C CYS A 33 -3.02 -1.75 3.55
N ALA A 34 -2.65 -1.28 4.74
CA ALA A 34 -3.12 0.00 5.25
C ALA A 34 -2.30 1.14 4.63
N TYR A 35 -2.92 2.31 4.47
CA TYR A 35 -2.21 3.52 4.04
C TYR A 35 -2.63 4.77 4.81
N ASN A 36 -1.65 5.65 5.04
CA ASN A 36 -1.82 6.97 5.63
C ASN A 36 -1.43 8.04 4.60
N LEU A 37 -2.34 8.98 4.35
CA LEU A 37 -2.09 10.13 3.47
C LEU A 37 -1.57 11.29 4.31
N GLN A 38 -0.37 11.76 4.01
CA GLN A 38 0.22 12.96 4.62
C GLN A 38 0.28 14.09 3.58
N LYS A 39 0.66 15.29 4.02
CA LYS A 39 0.69 16.49 3.18
C LYS A 39 1.47 16.29 1.86
N ASN A 40 2.62 15.64 1.93
CA ASN A 40 3.55 15.49 0.79
C ASN A 40 3.96 14.03 0.52
N SER A 41 3.33 13.06 1.20
CA SER A 41 3.74 11.67 1.16
C SER A 41 2.56 10.74 1.42
N ILE A 42 2.73 9.49 1.04
CA ILE A 42 1.80 8.40 1.38
C ILE A 42 2.63 7.33 2.08
N ILE A 43 2.23 6.94 3.29
CA ILE A 43 2.84 5.84 4.01
C ILE A 43 2.01 4.58 3.73
N LEU A 44 2.60 3.59 3.07
CA LEU A 44 1.99 2.30 2.77
C LEU A 44 2.57 1.24 3.71
N SER A 45 1.70 0.43 4.32
CA SER A 45 2.12 -0.68 5.19
C SER A 45 1.64 -2.04 4.65
N PRO A 46 2.31 -2.58 3.61
CA PRO A 46 1.93 -3.86 3.04
C PRO A 46 2.44 -5.04 3.87
N SER A 47 1.63 -6.09 3.97
CA SER A 47 1.94 -7.35 4.65
C SER A 47 1.56 -8.54 3.78
N ALA A 48 2.24 -9.66 3.97
CA ALA A 48 1.95 -10.93 3.33
C ALA A 48 2.53 -12.08 4.16
N PHE A 49 2.03 -13.30 3.96
CA PHE A 49 2.61 -14.49 4.59
C PHE A 49 3.91 -14.88 3.88
N LYS A 50 5.04 -14.80 4.59
CA LYS A 50 6.37 -15.22 4.07
C LYS A 50 6.40 -16.67 3.57
N SER A 51 5.56 -17.53 4.15
CA SER A 51 5.46 -18.95 3.78
C SER A 51 4.73 -19.20 2.47
N ASN A 52 4.08 -18.20 1.86
CA ASN A 52 3.34 -18.38 0.62
C ASN A 52 4.16 -17.89 -0.57
N PRO A 53 4.56 -18.77 -1.50
CA PRO A 53 5.39 -18.37 -2.65
C PRO A 53 4.63 -17.52 -3.69
N ARG A 54 3.30 -17.39 -3.58
CA ARG A 54 2.50 -16.57 -4.50
C ARG A 54 2.53 -15.08 -4.18
N THR A 55 3.09 -14.68 -3.04
CA THR A 55 3.19 -13.28 -2.65
C THR A 55 4.65 -12.85 -2.51
N ASN A 56 4.94 -11.62 -2.91
CA ASN A 56 6.28 -11.02 -2.81
C ASN A 56 6.13 -9.55 -2.43
N LEU A 57 6.47 -9.22 -1.18
CA LEU A 57 6.34 -7.86 -0.66
C LEU A 57 7.26 -6.84 -1.34
N ILE A 58 8.41 -7.26 -1.85
CA ILE A 58 9.33 -6.37 -2.57
C ILE A 58 8.68 -5.97 -3.89
N SER A 59 8.29 -6.96 -4.70
CA SER A 59 7.63 -6.73 -5.99
C SER A 59 6.30 -5.97 -5.84
N PHE A 60 5.52 -6.23 -4.79
CA PHE A 60 4.28 -5.54 -4.52
C PHE A 60 4.50 -4.05 -4.22
N LYS A 61 5.48 -3.72 -3.36
CA LYS A 61 5.86 -2.32 -3.08
C LYS A 61 6.33 -1.58 -4.32
N ASP A 62 7.19 -2.21 -5.12
CA ASP A 62 7.70 -1.61 -6.36
C ASP A 62 6.58 -1.37 -7.38
N SER A 63 5.63 -2.31 -7.48
CA SER A 63 4.48 -2.17 -8.37
C SER A 63 3.59 -0.99 -7.97
N ILE A 64 3.30 -0.80 -6.68
CA ILE A 64 2.51 0.35 -6.21
C ILE A 64 3.24 1.66 -6.49
N ARG A 65 4.56 1.71 -6.23
CA ARG A 65 5.37 2.90 -6.49
C ARG A 65 5.39 3.25 -7.98
N SER A 66 5.55 2.26 -8.86
CA SER A 66 5.49 2.47 -10.32
C SER A 66 4.13 3.01 -10.72
N ALA A 67 3.04 2.35 -10.30
CA ALA A 67 1.69 2.74 -10.66
C ALA A 67 1.36 4.18 -10.25
N LEU A 68 1.74 4.61 -9.05
CA LEU A 68 1.55 6.00 -8.60
C LEU A 68 2.34 7.01 -9.43
N ASN A 69 3.59 6.66 -9.81
CA ASN A 69 4.40 7.50 -10.68
C ASN A 69 3.83 7.56 -12.10
N ASP A 70 3.36 6.45 -12.64
CA ASP A 70 2.74 6.38 -13.97
C ASP A 70 1.46 7.22 -14.01
N MET A 71 0.61 7.13 -12.98
CA MET A 71 -0.57 7.99 -12.82
C MET A 71 -0.20 9.47 -12.76
N LYS A 72 0.83 9.83 -11.98
CA LYS A 72 1.34 11.21 -11.92
C LYS A 72 1.79 11.67 -13.31
N ASN A 73 2.61 10.87 -13.99
CA ASN A 73 3.15 11.19 -15.31
C ASN A 73 2.04 11.41 -16.34
N LEU A 74 1.02 10.54 -16.33
CA LEU A 74 -0.16 10.70 -17.19
C LEU A 74 -0.86 12.03 -16.94
N LEU A 75 -1.14 12.35 -15.67
CA LEU A 75 -1.84 13.59 -15.30
C LEU A 75 -1.05 14.84 -15.69
N VAL A 76 0.27 14.86 -15.47
CA VAL A 76 1.09 16.03 -15.81
C VAL A 76 1.40 16.14 -17.30
N SER A 77 1.33 15.04 -18.07
CA SER A 77 1.56 15.05 -19.52
C SER A 77 0.42 15.68 -20.34
N ILE A 78 -0.73 15.89 -19.71
CA ILE A 78 -1.94 16.48 -20.33
C ILE A 78 -1.99 18.01 -20.11
N TYR A 79 -1.09 18.56 -19.29
CA TYR A 79 -0.88 19.99 -19.08
C TYR A 79 0.37 20.47 -19.82
#